data_AF-A0A7Y3P762-F1
#
_entry.id   AF-A0A7Y3P762-F1
#
_cell.length_a   1.000
_cell.length_b   1.000
_cell.length_c   1.000
_cell.angle_alpha   90.00
_cell.angle_beta   90.00
_cell.angle_gamma   90.00
#
_symmetry.space_group_name_H-M   'P 1'
#
loop_
_entity.id
_entity.type
_entity.pdbx_description
1 polymer ?
#
loop_
_entity_poly.entity_id
_entity_poly.type
_entity_poly.pdbx_seq_one_letter_code
_entity_poly.pdbx_strand_id
1 'polypeptide(L)'
;MPRRRHPLVFVLSLVVTVLSPLRAGATPPHQVIIPPNNPRSNFSAPSALSYNDPLSVVNDARRVVEGLGPLPLHGPVLARWRQLPPLDAAFVLTNLERVSRGLSPAVGLSEQLDQVALTGALRQTDPSVQPVGAFRPLGSVWAQAQGPSVGAALLHADAGWLYSDGPPPYDPSLAYNIDCARVGDPGCWGHRDILLDVNPPLESLPGCTTTSLYLGVGFVKGSETQIVAQGCPTKVGALAQTWVGLVHRLGLSAEWLAPRHPYHAHVLADYFVTCSMSPTAPPNAPGALRVTYLEVGPGGSRTFATFGNGVTWYIGTTASGAASWIARLTHDPTSGAALPSPLTVRWIHGTRSRGVQRTPSSTASACLE
;
A
#
# COMPACT_ATOMS: atom_id res chain seq x y z
N MET A 1 -1.04 91.90 -28.46
CA MET A 1 -2.15 90.95 -28.22
C MET A 1 -1.61 89.68 -27.58
N PRO A 2 -2.22 89.15 -26.51
CA PRO A 2 -1.55 88.26 -25.57
C PRO A 2 -1.71 86.77 -25.92
N ARG A 3 -0.61 86.01 -25.85
CA ARG A 3 -0.59 84.54 -25.92
C ARG A 3 -1.17 83.96 -24.62
N ARG A 4 -2.37 83.38 -24.69
CA ARG A 4 -2.96 82.57 -23.63
C ARG A 4 -2.12 81.29 -23.44
N ARG A 5 -1.55 81.11 -22.25
CA ARG A 5 -0.97 79.84 -21.80
C ARG A 5 -2.07 79.07 -21.07
N HIS A 6 -2.38 77.86 -21.53
CA HIS A 6 -3.26 76.94 -20.82
C HIS A 6 -2.48 76.19 -19.72
N PRO A 7 -3.02 76.03 -18.51
CA PRO A 7 -2.39 75.23 -17.48
C PRO A 7 -2.60 73.73 -17.79
N LEU A 8 -1.53 72.96 -17.78
CA LEU A 8 -1.59 71.50 -17.73
C LEU A 8 -2.11 71.09 -16.34
N VAL A 9 -3.29 70.46 -16.30
CA VAL A 9 -3.81 69.77 -15.13
C VAL A 9 -3.28 68.33 -15.16
N PHE A 10 -2.35 68.01 -14.26
CA PHE A 10 -1.91 66.64 -14.01
C PHE A 10 -2.97 65.94 -13.15
N VAL A 11 -3.71 65.00 -13.73
CA VAL A 11 -4.61 64.10 -13.00
C VAL A 11 -3.78 62.92 -12.51
N LEU A 12 -3.53 62.88 -11.20
CA LEU A 12 -2.85 61.77 -10.53
C LEU A 12 -3.88 60.68 -10.22
N SER A 13 -3.97 59.65 -11.06
CA SER A 13 -4.83 58.48 -10.82
C SER A 13 -4.21 57.58 -9.75
N LEU A 14 -4.80 57.60 -8.55
CA LEU A 14 -4.48 56.68 -7.46
C LEU A 14 -5.09 55.30 -7.77
N VAL A 15 -4.28 54.35 -8.25
CA VAL A 15 -4.68 52.95 -8.40
C VAL A 15 -4.56 52.28 -7.03
N VAL A 16 -5.69 52.07 -6.36
CA VAL A 16 -5.78 51.27 -5.14
C VAL A 16 -5.92 49.80 -5.54
N THR A 17 -4.82 49.06 -5.51
CA THR A 17 -4.82 47.60 -5.66
C THR A 17 -5.38 46.96 -4.38
N VAL A 18 -6.64 46.53 -4.43
CA VAL A 18 -7.24 45.69 -3.38
C VAL A 18 -6.63 44.29 -3.50
N LEU A 19 -5.58 44.03 -2.71
CA LEU A 19 -5.04 42.68 -2.50
C LEU A 19 -6.03 41.89 -1.65
N SER A 20 -6.97 41.20 -2.29
CA SER A 20 -7.76 40.17 -1.62
C SER A 20 -6.79 39.07 -1.17
N PRO A 21 -6.71 38.73 0.13
CA PRO A 21 -5.95 37.57 0.56
C PRO A 21 -6.65 36.34 -0.03
N LEU A 22 -5.99 35.69 -0.99
CA LEU A 22 -6.29 34.31 -1.36
C LEU A 22 -6.08 33.47 -0.11
N ARG A 23 -7.14 33.29 0.69
CA ARG A 23 -7.24 32.15 1.58
C ARG A 23 -7.30 30.95 0.66
N ALA A 24 -6.15 30.34 0.39
CA ALA A 24 -6.09 28.95 0.03
C ALA A 24 -6.77 28.20 1.19
N GLY A 25 -8.07 27.94 1.04
CA GLY A 25 -8.75 27.01 1.92
C GLY A 25 -8.03 25.69 1.73
N ALA A 26 -7.19 25.31 2.68
CA ALA A 26 -6.71 23.95 2.75
C ALA A 26 -7.97 23.10 2.82
N THR A 27 -8.28 22.41 1.72
CA THR A 27 -9.29 21.37 1.72
C THR A 27 -8.94 20.46 2.90
N PRO A 28 -9.88 20.17 3.82
CA PRO A 28 -9.62 19.21 4.88
C PRO A 28 -8.99 17.98 4.23
N PRO A 29 -7.90 17.41 4.81
CA PRO A 29 -7.31 16.20 4.26
C PRO A 29 -8.45 15.19 4.10
N HIS A 30 -8.72 14.79 2.86
CA HIS A 30 -9.70 13.75 2.59
C HIS A 30 -9.29 12.53 3.41
N GLN A 31 -10.19 12.10 4.29
CA GLN A 31 -9.92 11.02 5.22
C GLN A 31 -10.11 9.71 4.46
N VAL A 32 -9.09 8.85 4.50
CA VAL A 32 -9.21 7.47 4.00
C VAL A 32 -10.34 6.76 4.71
N ILE A 33 -11.22 6.13 3.94
CA ILE A 33 -12.43 5.49 4.44
C ILE A 33 -12.17 3.98 4.52
N ILE A 34 -12.05 3.46 5.74
CA ILE A 34 -11.94 2.03 6.01
C ILE A 34 -13.20 1.52 6.73
N PRO A 35 -13.64 0.28 6.45
CA PRO A 35 -14.71 -0.35 7.20
C PRO A 35 -14.51 -0.25 8.73
N PRO A 36 -15.61 -0.14 9.51
CA PRO A 36 -17.02 -0.18 9.09
C PRO A 36 -17.54 1.15 8.53
N ASN A 37 -16.68 2.15 8.33
CA ASN A 37 -17.09 3.38 7.66
C ASN A 37 -17.04 3.16 6.15
N ASN A 38 -18.09 3.62 5.46
CA ASN A 38 -18.20 3.52 4.02
C ASN A 38 -18.56 4.87 3.39
N PRO A 39 -18.32 5.05 2.07
CA PRO A 39 -18.76 6.25 1.38
C PRO A 39 -20.27 6.45 1.52
N ARG A 40 -20.71 7.71 1.56
CA ARG A 40 -22.15 8.04 1.72
C ARG A 40 -22.98 7.75 0.47
N SER A 41 -22.32 7.64 -0.68
CA SER A 41 -22.93 7.43 -1.99
C SER A 41 -21.94 6.74 -2.90
N ASN A 42 -22.45 6.11 -3.96
CA ASN A 42 -21.62 5.61 -5.05
C ASN A 42 -20.83 6.72 -5.73
N PHE A 43 -19.67 6.34 -6.27
CA PHE A 43 -18.96 7.15 -7.23
C PHE A 43 -19.71 7.15 -8.57
N SER A 44 -19.80 8.32 -9.20
CA SER A 44 -20.30 8.45 -10.57
C SER A 44 -19.12 8.78 -11.49
N ALA A 45 -18.81 7.86 -12.39
CA ALA A 45 -17.78 8.05 -13.38
C ALA A 45 -18.29 9.04 -14.46
N PRO A 46 -17.44 9.95 -14.95
CA PRO A 46 -17.73 10.62 -16.20
C PRO A 46 -17.95 9.58 -17.31
N SER A 47 -19.08 9.66 -18.01
CA SER A 47 -19.55 8.64 -18.98
C SER A 47 -18.57 8.30 -20.11
N ALA A 48 -17.55 9.11 -20.33
CA ALA A 48 -16.49 8.88 -21.32
C ALA A 48 -15.39 7.89 -20.85
N LEU A 49 -15.32 7.53 -19.56
CA LEU A 49 -14.17 6.82 -18.98
C LEU A 49 -14.42 5.33 -18.68
N SER A 50 -15.66 4.90 -18.42
CA SER A 50 -15.86 3.68 -17.61
C SER A 50 -15.46 2.36 -18.26
N TYR A 51 -15.75 2.16 -19.54
CA TYR A 51 -15.56 0.85 -20.16
C TYR A 51 -14.18 0.66 -20.78
N ASN A 52 -13.66 1.74 -21.38
CA ASN A 52 -12.42 1.68 -22.16
C ASN A 52 -11.19 2.04 -21.34
N ASP A 53 -11.36 2.71 -20.20
CA ASP A 53 -10.28 3.04 -19.28
C ASP A 53 -10.70 2.89 -17.80
N PRO A 54 -11.00 1.66 -17.36
CA PRO A 54 -11.41 1.40 -15.97
C PRO A 54 -10.30 1.72 -14.96
N LEU A 55 -9.03 1.78 -15.37
CA LEU A 55 -7.94 2.23 -14.50
C LEU A 55 -8.08 3.72 -14.16
N SER A 56 -8.42 4.57 -15.14
CA SER A 56 -8.72 5.97 -14.87
C SER A 56 -9.92 6.11 -13.93
N VAL A 57 -10.96 5.29 -14.11
CA VAL A 57 -12.14 5.31 -13.23
C VAL A 57 -11.80 4.92 -11.80
N VAL A 58 -11.05 3.84 -11.59
CA VAL A 58 -10.55 3.48 -10.25
C VAL A 58 -9.74 4.63 -9.65
N ASN A 59 -8.80 5.21 -10.41
CA ASN A 59 -7.97 6.31 -9.91
C ASN A 59 -8.76 7.60 -9.62
N ASP A 60 -9.79 7.91 -10.40
CA ASP A 60 -10.68 9.04 -10.17
C ASP A 60 -11.56 8.81 -8.93
N ALA A 61 -12.12 7.61 -8.77
CA ALA A 61 -12.90 7.23 -7.60
C ALA A 61 -12.05 7.31 -6.32
N ARG A 62 -10.83 6.76 -6.35
CA ARG A 62 -9.82 6.87 -5.27
C ARG A 62 -9.60 8.32 -4.86
N ARG A 63 -9.38 9.21 -5.84
CA ARG A 63 -9.13 10.64 -5.59
C ARG A 63 -10.36 11.34 -5.03
N VAL A 64 -11.53 11.15 -5.63
CA VAL A 64 -12.74 11.93 -5.31
C VAL A 64 -13.41 11.45 -4.03
N VAL A 65 -13.49 10.13 -3.83
CA VAL A 65 -14.19 9.53 -2.69
C VAL A 65 -13.33 9.59 -1.42
N GLU A 66 -12.03 9.32 -1.53
CA GLU A 66 -11.16 9.09 -0.36
C GLU A 66 -9.89 9.96 -0.35
N GLY A 67 -9.65 10.77 -1.38
CA GLY A 67 -8.41 11.54 -1.50
C GLY A 67 -7.16 10.70 -1.70
N LEU A 68 -7.32 9.43 -2.08
CA LEU A 68 -6.20 8.53 -2.30
C LEU A 68 -5.48 8.88 -3.60
N GLY A 69 -4.16 8.70 -3.59
CA GLY A 69 -3.37 8.72 -4.81
C GLY A 69 -3.74 7.58 -5.77
N PRO A 70 -3.38 7.70 -7.06
CA PRO A 70 -3.62 6.65 -8.04
C PRO A 70 -2.88 5.36 -7.68
N LEU A 71 -3.39 4.24 -8.16
CA LEU A 71 -2.68 2.96 -8.09
C LEU A 71 -1.32 3.06 -8.81
N PRO A 72 -0.29 2.32 -8.36
CA PRO A 72 1.04 2.34 -8.96
C PRO A 72 1.11 1.57 -10.30
N LEU A 73 -0.02 1.40 -10.98
CA LEU A 73 -0.15 0.70 -12.25
C LEU A 73 0.08 1.67 -13.42
N HIS A 74 1.33 2.13 -13.59
CA HIS A 74 1.71 3.00 -14.70
C HIS A 74 3.00 2.50 -15.39
N GLY A 75 3.23 2.95 -16.62
CA GLY A 75 4.45 2.67 -17.38
C GLY A 75 4.82 1.17 -17.41
N PRO A 76 6.07 0.79 -17.07
CA PRO A 76 6.50 -0.61 -17.06
C PRO A 76 5.74 -1.51 -16.07
N VAL A 77 5.26 -0.95 -14.94
CA VAL A 77 4.49 -1.72 -13.96
C VAL A 77 3.15 -2.14 -14.55
N LEU A 78 2.45 -1.21 -15.22
CA LEU A 78 1.19 -1.52 -15.92
C LEU A 78 1.39 -2.56 -17.02
N ALA A 79 2.46 -2.44 -17.80
CA ALA A 79 2.77 -3.40 -18.86
C ALA A 79 2.97 -4.82 -18.31
N ARG A 80 3.71 -4.96 -17.19
CA ARG A 80 3.90 -6.26 -16.52
C ARG A 80 2.63 -6.77 -15.86
N TRP A 81 1.84 -5.91 -15.23
CA TRP A 81 0.57 -6.28 -14.61
C TRP A 81 -0.42 -6.84 -15.64
N ARG A 82 -0.51 -6.21 -16.82
CA ARG A 82 -1.36 -6.71 -17.93
C ARG A 82 -0.92 -8.06 -18.50
N GLN A 83 0.31 -8.50 -18.22
CA GLN A 83 0.84 -9.81 -18.63
C GLN A 83 0.71 -10.88 -17.55
N LEU A 84 0.25 -10.52 -16.34
CA LEU A 84 0.01 -11.51 -15.29
C LEU A 84 -1.16 -12.42 -15.66
N PRO A 85 -1.14 -13.69 -15.19
CA PRO A 85 -2.35 -14.50 -15.15
C PRO A 85 -3.51 -13.75 -14.48
N PRO A 86 -4.78 -13.96 -14.88
CA PRO A 86 -5.91 -13.20 -14.33
C PRO A 86 -5.98 -13.22 -12.80
N LEU A 87 -5.74 -14.38 -12.19
CA LEU A 87 -5.77 -14.56 -10.74
C LEU A 87 -4.66 -13.75 -10.03
N ASP A 88 -3.44 -13.77 -10.58
CA ASP A 88 -2.31 -12.97 -10.09
C ASP A 88 -2.62 -11.46 -10.21
N ALA A 89 -3.22 -11.03 -11.32
CA ALA A 89 -3.56 -9.63 -11.58
C ALA A 89 -4.62 -9.11 -10.59
N ALA A 90 -5.67 -9.89 -10.34
CA ALA A 90 -6.71 -9.58 -9.36
C ALA A 90 -6.17 -9.55 -7.93
N PHE A 91 -5.35 -10.54 -7.56
CA PHE A 91 -4.67 -10.58 -6.26
C PHE A 91 -3.81 -9.34 -6.02
N VAL A 92 -3.08 -8.87 -7.04
CA VAL A 92 -2.31 -7.63 -6.96
C VAL A 92 -3.23 -6.44 -6.76
N LEU A 93 -4.32 -6.34 -7.51
CA LEU A 93 -5.24 -5.21 -7.45
C LEU A 93 -5.84 -5.05 -6.04
N THR A 94 -6.41 -6.12 -5.48
CA THR A 94 -6.96 -6.12 -4.12
C THR A 94 -5.91 -5.73 -3.07
N ASN A 95 -4.69 -6.26 -3.18
CA ASN A 95 -3.62 -5.90 -2.25
C ASN A 95 -3.15 -4.44 -2.38
N LEU A 96 -3.11 -3.87 -3.59
CA LEU A 96 -2.80 -2.46 -3.78
C LEU A 96 -3.87 -1.57 -3.14
N GLU A 97 -5.14 -1.93 -3.30
CA GLU A 97 -6.27 -1.24 -2.67
C GLU A 97 -6.14 -1.27 -1.13
N ARG A 98 -5.87 -2.45 -0.55
CA ARG A 98 -5.66 -2.61 0.90
C ARG A 98 -4.45 -1.83 1.41
N VAL A 99 -3.28 -2.02 0.81
CA VAL A 99 -2.03 -1.38 1.24
C VAL A 99 -2.12 0.14 1.16
N SER A 100 -2.78 0.67 0.13
CA SER A 100 -2.98 2.12 -0.02
C SER A 100 -3.83 2.76 1.08
N ARG A 101 -4.60 1.96 1.82
CA ARG A 101 -5.41 2.38 2.97
C ARG A 101 -4.77 2.06 4.32
N GLY A 102 -3.51 1.60 4.32
CA GLY A 102 -2.83 1.19 5.55
C GLY A 102 -3.33 -0.15 6.09
N LEU A 103 -3.96 -0.98 5.26
CA LEU A 103 -4.38 -2.32 5.64
C LEU A 103 -3.30 -3.35 5.27
N SER A 104 -3.20 -4.40 6.09
CA SER A 104 -2.31 -5.53 5.78
C SER A 104 -2.74 -6.21 4.48
N PRO A 105 -1.81 -6.50 3.55
CA PRO A 105 -2.13 -7.27 2.36
C PRO A 105 -2.47 -8.72 2.73
N ALA A 106 -3.24 -9.38 1.87
CA ALA A 106 -3.26 -10.83 1.85
C ALA A 106 -1.86 -11.35 1.47
N VAL A 107 -1.30 -12.24 2.27
CA VAL A 107 0.08 -12.67 2.15
C VAL A 107 0.29 -13.64 0.98
N GLY A 108 -0.78 -14.29 0.50
CA GLY A 108 -0.73 -15.18 -0.64
C GLY A 108 -2.07 -15.52 -1.27
N LEU A 109 -1.97 -16.03 -2.49
CA LEU A 109 -3.03 -16.61 -3.29
C LEU A 109 -3.02 -18.13 -3.15
N SER A 110 -4.16 -18.75 -2.87
CA SER A 110 -4.27 -20.18 -2.58
C SER A 110 -5.05 -20.92 -3.66
N GLU A 111 -4.45 -21.96 -4.25
CA GLU A 111 -5.10 -22.80 -5.26
C GLU A 111 -6.40 -23.45 -4.74
N GLN A 112 -6.45 -23.83 -3.46
CA GLN A 112 -7.66 -24.40 -2.85
C GLN A 112 -8.80 -23.39 -2.80
N LEU A 113 -8.48 -22.12 -2.53
CA LEU A 113 -9.46 -21.04 -2.50
C LEU A 113 -9.84 -20.62 -3.92
N ASP A 114 -8.89 -20.62 -4.87
CA ASP A 114 -9.12 -20.35 -6.28
C ASP A 114 -10.12 -21.32 -6.90
N GLN A 115 -10.10 -22.61 -6.51
CA GLN A 115 -11.08 -23.60 -6.99
C GLN A 115 -12.51 -23.28 -6.52
N VAL A 116 -12.65 -22.85 -5.27
CA VAL A 116 -13.96 -22.43 -4.71
C VAL A 116 -14.42 -21.14 -5.38
N ALA A 117 -13.51 -20.19 -5.55
CA ALA A 117 -13.81 -18.93 -6.22
C ALA A 117 -14.21 -19.16 -7.69
N LEU A 118 -13.48 -19.99 -8.43
CA LEU A 118 -13.79 -20.37 -9.81
C LEU A 118 -15.19 -20.98 -9.93
N THR A 119 -15.62 -21.78 -8.96
CA THR A 119 -16.99 -22.32 -8.92
C THR A 119 -18.03 -21.19 -8.84
N GLY A 120 -17.78 -20.17 -8.02
CA GLY A 120 -18.62 -18.97 -7.97
C GLY A 120 -18.61 -18.21 -9.30
N ALA A 121 -17.43 -18.02 -9.90
CA ALA A 121 -17.29 -17.30 -11.16
C ALA A 121 -18.04 -17.99 -12.32
N LEU A 122 -17.95 -19.32 -12.41
CA LEU A 122 -18.69 -20.14 -13.38
C LEU A 122 -20.21 -20.07 -13.19
N ARG A 123 -20.66 -19.91 -11.95
CA ARG A 123 -22.08 -19.84 -11.60
C ARG A 123 -22.63 -18.42 -11.56
N GLN A 124 -21.77 -17.41 -11.67
CA GLN A 124 -22.12 -16.00 -11.54
C GLN A 124 -22.75 -15.69 -10.17
N THR A 125 -22.10 -16.17 -9.10
CA THR A 125 -22.53 -15.99 -7.70
C THR A 125 -21.31 -15.88 -6.80
N ASP A 126 -21.51 -15.32 -5.60
CA ASP A 126 -20.50 -15.33 -4.55
C ASP A 126 -19.98 -16.75 -4.26
N PRO A 127 -18.66 -16.92 -4.10
CA PRO A 127 -18.07 -18.18 -3.64
C PRO A 127 -18.64 -18.66 -2.30
N SER A 128 -18.71 -19.98 -2.10
CA SER A 128 -19.06 -20.55 -0.80
C SER A 128 -18.05 -20.15 0.29
N VAL A 129 -18.54 -19.64 1.41
CA VAL A 129 -17.71 -19.25 2.58
C VAL A 129 -17.52 -20.39 3.60
N GLN A 130 -17.78 -21.63 3.20
CA GLN A 130 -17.52 -22.80 4.05
C GLN A 130 -16.01 -23.01 4.24
N PRO A 131 -15.55 -23.53 5.40
CA PRO A 131 -14.13 -23.82 5.63
C PRO A 131 -13.51 -24.67 4.50
N VAL A 132 -12.35 -24.22 4.00
CA VAL A 132 -11.61 -24.89 2.91
C VAL A 132 -10.26 -25.34 3.46
N GLY A 133 -10.14 -26.63 3.80
CA GLY A 133 -8.91 -27.15 4.42
C GLY A 133 -8.50 -26.36 5.67
N ALA A 134 -7.29 -25.78 5.63
CA ALA A 134 -6.74 -24.97 6.71
C ALA A 134 -7.22 -23.51 6.72
N PHE A 135 -8.03 -23.11 5.73
CA PHE A 135 -8.57 -21.75 5.63
C PHE A 135 -9.92 -21.62 6.32
N ARG A 136 -10.18 -20.43 6.85
CA ARG A 136 -11.50 -19.98 7.32
C ARG A 136 -11.87 -18.75 6.51
N PRO A 137 -12.77 -18.89 5.51
CA PRO A 137 -13.30 -17.74 4.79
C PRO A 137 -13.93 -16.74 5.75
N LEU A 138 -13.66 -15.46 5.50
CA LEU A 138 -14.22 -14.31 6.20
C LEU A 138 -15.36 -13.70 5.39
N GLY A 139 -15.31 -13.83 4.07
CA GLY A 139 -16.32 -13.36 3.14
C GLY A 139 -15.94 -13.67 1.71
N SER A 140 -16.88 -13.46 0.79
CA SER A 140 -16.66 -13.66 -0.63
C SER A 140 -17.44 -12.63 -1.43
N VAL A 141 -16.97 -12.34 -2.63
CA VAL A 141 -17.54 -11.31 -3.50
C VAL A 141 -17.62 -11.85 -4.93
N TRP A 142 -18.61 -11.37 -5.67
CA TRP A 142 -18.80 -11.62 -7.09
C TRP A 142 -19.18 -10.32 -7.81
N ALA A 143 -18.73 -10.18 -9.05
CA ALA A 143 -19.21 -9.15 -9.94
C ALA A 143 -19.25 -9.64 -11.39
N GLN A 144 -20.14 -9.03 -12.16
CA GLN A 144 -20.04 -9.08 -13.60
C GLN A 144 -18.83 -8.25 -14.05
N ALA A 145 -17.75 -8.93 -14.40
CA ALA A 145 -16.47 -8.32 -14.78
C ALA A 145 -16.44 -8.03 -16.28
N GLN A 146 -16.62 -6.77 -16.68
CA GLN A 146 -16.72 -6.36 -18.08
C GLN A 146 -15.54 -5.50 -18.53
N GLY A 147 -15.11 -5.67 -19.78
CA GLY A 147 -14.08 -4.80 -20.37
C GLY A 147 -13.46 -5.37 -21.64
N PRO A 148 -12.72 -4.56 -22.42
CA PRO A 148 -12.08 -4.98 -23.66
C PRO A 148 -10.89 -5.94 -23.47
N SER A 149 -10.44 -6.15 -22.25
CA SER A 149 -9.35 -7.06 -21.89
C SER A 149 -9.58 -7.65 -20.50
N VAL A 150 -8.82 -8.70 -20.15
CA VAL A 150 -8.85 -9.27 -18.79
C VAL A 150 -8.58 -8.18 -17.74
N GLY A 151 -7.48 -7.42 -17.89
CA GLY A 151 -7.16 -6.36 -16.92
C GLY A 151 -8.25 -5.30 -16.80
N ALA A 152 -8.91 -4.94 -17.90
CA ALA A 152 -10.03 -4.02 -17.86
C ALA A 152 -11.24 -4.60 -17.11
N ALA A 153 -11.55 -5.89 -17.32
CA ALA A 153 -12.60 -6.59 -16.60
C ALA A 153 -12.34 -6.66 -15.09
N LEU A 154 -11.09 -6.91 -14.67
CA LEU A 154 -10.72 -6.94 -13.25
C LEU A 154 -10.85 -5.56 -12.60
N LEU A 155 -10.40 -4.50 -13.27
CA LEU A 155 -10.56 -3.13 -12.78
C LEU A 155 -12.02 -2.70 -12.72
N HIS A 156 -12.87 -3.21 -13.61
CA HIS A 156 -14.31 -2.96 -13.58
C HIS A 156 -14.97 -3.63 -12.36
N ALA A 157 -14.60 -4.86 -12.04
CA ALA A 157 -15.10 -5.55 -10.84
C ALA A 157 -14.64 -4.84 -9.56
N ASP A 158 -13.36 -4.48 -9.47
CA ASP A 158 -12.80 -3.70 -8.36
C ASP A 158 -13.52 -2.36 -8.17
N ALA A 159 -13.78 -1.64 -9.28
CA ALA A 159 -14.53 -0.39 -9.22
C ALA A 159 -15.96 -0.59 -8.70
N GLY A 160 -16.61 -1.68 -9.12
CA GLY A 160 -17.93 -2.07 -8.63
C GLY A 160 -17.95 -2.32 -7.13
N TRP A 161 -17.05 -3.19 -6.65
CA TRP A 161 -16.97 -3.57 -5.24
C TRP A 161 -16.53 -2.45 -4.31
N LEU A 162 -15.62 -1.57 -4.74
CA LEU A 162 -15.05 -0.55 -3.84
C LEU A 162 -15.74 0.80 -3.94
N TYR A 163 -16.32 1.16 -5.09
CA TYR A 163 -16.81 2.53 -5.32
C TYR A 163 -18.25 2.61 -5.81
N SER A 164 -18.87 1.49 -6.19
CA SER A 164 -20.28 1.44 -6.64
C SER A 164 -21.12 0.38 -5.90
N ASP A 165 -20.69 0.04 -4.70
CA ASP A 165 -21.27 -1.02 -3.85
C ASP A 165 -22.33 -0.49 -2.86
N GLY A 166 -22.48 0.82 -2.79
CA GLY A 166 -23.43 1.54 -1.94
C GLY A 166 -24.79 1.79 -2.60
N PRO A 167 -25.66 2.54 -1.92
CA PRO A 167 -27.04 2.72 -2.35
C PRO A 167 -27.17 3.64 -3.58
N PRO A 168 -28.31 3.57 -4.29
CA PRO A 168 -28.55 4.40 -5.47
C PRO A 168 -28.43 5.91 -5.18
N PRO A 169 -28.13 6.74 -6.21
CA PRO A 169 -28.14 6.41 -7.62
C PRO A 169 -26.93 5.59 -8.08
N TYR A 170 -27.16 4.70 -9.06
CA TYR A 170 -26.11 3.92 -9.69
C TYR A 170 -25.61 4.59 -10.96
N ASP A 171 -24.31 4.44 -11.20
CA ASP A 171 -23.76 4.71 -12.51
C ASP A 171 -23.99 3.48 -13.41
N PRO A 172 -24.70 3.59 -14.53
CA PRO A 172 -24.96 2.45 -15.43
C PRO A 172 -23.68 1.90 -16.08
N SER A 173 -22.57 2.61 -15.93
CA SER A 173 -21.30 2.32 -16.54
C SER A 173 -20.36 1.53 -15.61
N LEU A 174 -20.81 1.23 -14.37
CA LEU A 174 -20.13 0.41 -13.38
C LEU A 174 -21.00 -0.79 -12.97
N ALA A 175 -20.36 -1.85 -12.44
CA ALA A 175 -21.11 -2.89 -11.74
C ALA A 175 -21.77 -2.29 -10.49
N TYR A 176 -23.04 -2.59 -10.27
CA TYR A 176 -23.78 -2.18 -9.08
C TYR A 176 -24.11 -3.38 -8.21
N ASN A 177 -24.29 -3.13 -6.92
CA ASN A 177 -24.63 -4.16 -5.95
C ASN A 177 -26.14 -4.43 -5.92
N ILE A 178 -26.52 -5.63 -6.36
CA ILE A 178 -27.93 -6.06 -6.40
C ILE A 178 -28.54 -6.23 -5.01
N ASP A 179 -27.71 -6.48 -3.97
CA ASP A 179 -28.13 -6.62 -2.58
C ASP A 179 -28.28 -5.26 -1.86
N CYS A 180 -28.01 -4.16 -2.56
CA CYS A 180 -28.13 -2.79 -2.04
C CYS A 180 -29.21 -1.97 -2.77
N ALA A 181 -30.35 -2.58 -3.10
CA ALA A 181 -31.39 -1.93 -3.90
C ALA A 181 -31.86 -0.55 -3.35
N ARG A 182 -31.76 -0.32 -2.04
CA ARG A 182 -32.17 0.91 -1.36
C ARG A 182 -31.18 1.31 -0.24
N VAL A 183 -31.24 2.58 0.13
CA VAL A 183 -30.50 3.10 1.30
C VAL A 183 -30.86 2.30 2.54
N GLY A 184 -29.85 1.72 3.19
CA GLY A 184 -29.99 0.95 4.43
C GLY A 184 -30.18 -0.55 4.24
N ASP A 185 -30.22 -1.06 3.01
CA ASP A 185 -30.22 -2.50 2.78
C ASP A 185 -28.92 -3.12 3.35
N PRO A 186 -28.98 -4.32 3.99
CA PRO A 186 -27.81 -4.93 4.64
C PRO A 186 -26.65 -5.22 3.69
N GLY A 187 -26.91 -5.37 2.39
CA GLY A 187 -25.88 -5.64 1.39
C GLY A 187 -25.08 -4.39 0.99
N CYS A 188 -25.54 -3.18 1.33
CA CYS A 188 -24.84 -1.95 0.96
C CYS A 188 -23.45 -1.90 1.54
N TRP A 189 -22.46 -1.74 0.66
CA TRP A 189 -21.03 -1.79 0.96
C TRP A 189 -20.51 -3.15 1.45
N GLY A 190 -21.29 -4.22 1.30
CA GLY A 190 -20.89 -5.56 1.74
C GLY A 190 -19.65 -6.10 1.02
N HIS A 191 -19.51 -5.89 -0.29
CA HIS A 191 -18.31 -6.32 -1.01
C HIS A 191 -17.09 -5.49 -0.60
N ARG A 192 -17.27 -4.16 -0.45
CA ARG A 192 -16.22 -3.27 0.04
C ARG A 192 -15.73 -3.69 1.42
N ASP A 193 -16.67 -3.98 2.32
CA ASP A 193 -16.39 -4.43 3.67
C ASP A 193 -15.64 -5.76 3.63
N ILE A 194 -16.06 -6.73 2.82
CA ILE A 194 -15.33 -8.02 2.71
C ILE A 194 -13.87 -7.82 2.24
N LEU A 195 -13.64 -6.93 1.26
CA LEU A 195 -12.31 -6.74 0.68
C LEU A 195 -11.38 -5.85 1.54
N LEU A 196 -11.93 -4.89 2.27
CA LEU A 196 -11.16 -3.91 3.05
C LEU A 196 -11.21 -4.15 4.56
N ASP A 197 -12.19 -4.91 5.06
CA ASP A 197 -12.31 -5.17 6.48
C ASP A 197 -11.31 -6.24 6.93
N VAL A 198 -10.90 -6.09 8.18
CA VAL A 198 -10.19 -7.08 8.99
C VAL A 198 -10.76 -7.07 10.41
N ASN A 199 -12.01 -6.66 10.57
CA ASN A 199 -12.70 -6.50 11.83
C ASN A 199 -13.83 -7.56 11.95
N PRO A 200 -13.78 -8.46 12.95
CA PRO A 200 -12.78 -8.52 14.00
C PRO A 200 -11.38 -8.86 13.48
N PRO A 201 -10.31 -8.42 14.19
CA PRO A 201 -8.94 -8.82 13.90
C PRO A 201 -8.87 -10.32 13.66
N LEU A 202 -8.00 -10.74 12.73
CA LEU A 202 -7.83 -12.16 12.40
C LEU A 202 -7.81 -13.00 13.67
N GLU A 203 -8.74 -13.95 13.75
CA GLU A 203 -8.96 -14.72 14.97
C GLU A 203 -7.77 -15.65 15.22
N SER A 204 -7.52 -15.96 16.49
CA SER A 204 -6.58 -17.02 16.83
C SER A 204 -7.17 -18.37 16.42
N LEU A 205 -6.63 -18.97 15.36
CA LEU A 205 -7.03 -20.31 14.94
C LEU A 205 -6.39 -21.39 15.85
N PRO A 206 -7.13 -22.46 16.20
CA PRO A 206 -6.60 -23.54 17.04
C PRO A 206 -5.27 -24.11 16.52
N GLY A 207 -4.25 -24.08 17.38
CA GLY A 207 -2.90 -24.56 17.08
C GLY A 207 -2.13 -23.69 16.09
N CYS A 208 -2.42 -22.39 16.05
CA CYS A 208 -1.74 -21.42 15.19
C CYS A 208 -1.16 -20.30 16.03
N THR A 209 0.15 -20.10 15.93
CA THR A 209 0.85 -19.01 16.63
C THR A 209 0.48 -17.64 16.05
N THR A 210 0.22 -17.60 14.75
CA THR A 210 -0.21 -16.39 14.02
C THR A 210 -1.21 -16.78 12.94
N THR A 211 -2.11 -15.87 12.63
CA THR A 211 -2.99 -15.96 11.46
C THR A 211 -2.64 -14.89 10.44
N SER A 212 -2.93 -15.17 9.18
CA SER A 212 -2.68 -14.26 8.07
C SER A 212 -3.84 -14.31 7.10
N LEU A 213 -3.98 -13.24 6.34
CA LEU A 213 -4.99 -13.12 5.31
C LEU A 213 -4.51 -13.77 4.01
N TYR A 214 -5.40 -14.49 3.35
CA TYR A 214 -5.19 -15.15 2.07
C TYR A 214 -6.36 -14.82 1.15
N LEU A 215 -6.10 -14.86 -0.15
CA LEU A 215 -7.13 -14.72 -1.17
C LEU A 215 -7.25 -16.01 -1.97
N GLY A 216 -8.47 -16.27 -2.43
CA GLY A 216 -8.71 -17.05 -3.64
C GLY A 216 -9.41 -16.18 -4.66
N VAL A 217 -9.08 -16.39 -5.94
CA VAL A 217 -9.67 -15.65 -7.06
C VAL A 217 -10.21 -16.64 -8.08
N GLY A 218 -11.43 -16.36 -8.55
CA GLY A 218 -12.06 -17.06 -9.66
C GLY A 218 -12.30 -16.09 -10.80
N PHE A 219 -11.90 -16.46 -12.00
CA PHE A 219 -12.17 -15.64 -13.18
C PHE A 219 -12.57 -16.50 -14.36
N VAL A 220 -13.70 -16.14 -14.97
CA VAL A 220 -14.09 -16.56 -16.31
C VAL A 220 -14.54 -15.32 -17.08
N LYS A 221 -14.55 -15.38 -18.42
CA LYS A 221 -14.92 -14.20 -19.23
C LYS A 221 -16.30 -13.65 -18.79
N GLY A 222 -16.32 -12.41 -18.31
CA GLY A 222 -17.55 -11.75 -17.85
C GLY A 222 -17.87 -11.89 -16.36
N SER A 223 -17.05 -12.61 -15.58
CA SER A 223 -17.34 -12.96 -14.19
C SER A 223 -16.06 -13.07 -13.35
N GLU A 224 -15.97 -12.27 -12.30
CA GLU A 224 -14.89 -12.36 -11.32
C GLU A 224 -15.47 -12.62 -9.94
N THR A 225 -14.79 -13.46 -9.18
CA THR A 225 -15.05 -13.68 -7.76
C THR A 225 -13.77 -13.61 -6.95
N GLN A 226 -13.90 -13.21 -5.70
CA GLN A 226 -12.84 -13.35 -4.71
C GLN A 226 -13.39 -13.95 -3.42
N ILE A 227 -12.55 -14.71 -2.73
CA ILE A 227 -12.81 -15.18 -1.37
C ILE A 227 -11.67 -14.71 -0.47
N VAL A 228 -12.02 -14.00 0.59
CA VAL A 228 -11.09 -13.52 1.59
C VAL A 228 -11.11 -14.50 2.74
N ALA A 229 -9.96 -15.04 3.12
CA ALA A 229 -9.88 -16.05 4.17
C ALA A 229 -8.70 -15.83 5.10
N GLN A 230 -8.87 -16.21 6.36
CA GLN A 230 -7.75 -16.33 7.28
C GLN A 230 -7.21 -17.76 7.30
N GLY A 231 -5.91 -17.90 7.53
CA GLY A 231 -5.24 -19.20 7.61
C GLY A 231 -4.00 -19.14 8.48
N CYS A 232 -3.50 -20.32 8.85
CA CYS A 232 -2.27 -20.46 9.62
C CYS A 232 -1.10 -20.67 8.68
N PRO A 233 -0.08 -19.80 8.65
CA PRO A 233 1.04 -19.94 7.72
C PRO A 233 1.75 -21.30 7.77
N THR A 234 1.72 -21.98 8.92
CA THR A 234 2.31 -23.31 9.12
C THR A 234 1.41 -24.49 8.70
N LYS A 235 0.13 -24.24 8.42
CA LYS A 235 -0.87 -25.27 8.07
C LYS A 235 -1.47 -25.09 6.68
N VAL A 236 -1.41 -23.88 6.13
CA VAL A 236 -1.83 -23.66 4.74
C VAL A 236 -0.84 -24.37 3.82
N GLY A 237 -1.35 -24.98 2.76
CA GLY A 237 -0.53 -25.65 1.74
C GLY A 237 0.35 -24.66 0.96
N ALA A 238 0.96 -25.16 -0.10
CA ALA A 238 1.68 -24.29 -1.03
C ALA A 238 0.76 -23.20 -1.58
N LEU A 239 1.29 -21.98 -1.67
CA LEU A 239 0.61 -20.83 -2.25
C LEU A 239 0.94 -20.76 -3.75
N ALA A 240 -0.07 -20.46 -4.57
CA ALA A 240 0.12 -20.23 -6.00
C ALA A 240 1.05 -19.04 -6.24
N GLN A 241 0.83 -17.97 -5.46
CA GLN A 241 1.67 -16.77 -5.43
C GLN A 241 1.73 -16.18 -4.03
N THR A 242 2.78 -15.40 -3.78
CA THR A 242 2.91 -14.57 -2.57
C THR A 242 2.88 -13.09 -2.94
N TRP A 243 2.40 -12.25 -2.03
CA TRP A 243 2.42 -10.79 -2.24
C TRP A 243 3.83 -10.27 -2.50
N VAL A 244 4.79 -10.71 -1.69
CA VAL A 244 6.21 -10.35 -1.84
C VAL A 244 6.75 -10.72 -3.22
N GLY A 245 6.45 -11.93 -3.69
CA GLY A 245 6.88 -12.41 -5.01
C GLY A 245 6.35 -11.54 -6.15
N LEU A 246 5.08 -11.13 -6.08
CA LEU A 246 4.45 -10.31 -7.12
C LEU A 246 4.89 -8.85 -7.08
N VAL A 247 5.14 -8.27 -5.89
CA VAL A 247 5.75 -6.93 -5.77
C VAL A 247 7.11 -6.88 -6.49
N HIS A 248 7.96 -7.88 -6.25
CA HIS A 248 9.25 -7.98 -6.93
C HIS A 248 9.10 -8.20 -8.44
N ARG A 249 8.22 -9.12 -8.86
CA ARG A 249 7.97 -9.44 -10.28
C ARG A 249 7.49 -8.20 -11.05
N LEU A 250 6.64 -7.39 -10.44
CA LEU A 250 6.10 -6.18 -11.05
C LEU A 250 7.06 -4.98 -11.00
N GLY A 251 8.16 -5.08 -10.24
CA GLY A 251 9.08 -3.97 -9.99
C GLY A 251 8.41 -2.83 -9.22
N LEU A 252 7.48 -3.16 -8.32
CA LEU A 252 6.90 -2.22 -7.37
C LEU A 252 7.95 -1.87 -6.30
N SER A 253 7.90 -0.63 -5.79
CA SER A 253 8.74 -0.19 -4.69
C SER A 253 8.44 -0.96 -3.40
N ALA A 254 9.44 -1.14 -2.53
CA ALA A 254 9.32 -1.92 -1.29
C ALA A 254 8.26 -1.37 -0.31
N GLU A 255 7.93 -0.08 -0.41
CA GLU A 255 6.81 0.57 0.28
C GLU A 255 5.43 -0.01 -0.05
N TRP A 256 5.28 -0.85 -1.09
CA TRP A 256 4.05 -1.61 -1.33
C TRP A 256 4.00 -2.97 -0.60
N LEU A 257 5.07 -3.40 0.08
CA LEU A 257 5.10 -4.67 0.80
C LEU A 257 4.29 -4.64 2.11
N ALA A 258 4.01 -3.45 2.64
CA ALA A 258 3.42 -3.25 3.95
C ALA A 258 2.43 -2.08 3.93
N PRO A 259 1.50 -2.01 4.90
CA PRO A 259 0.60 -0.88 5.10
C PRO A 259 1.27 0.49 4.88
N ARG A 260 0.69 1.32 4.01
CA ARG A 260 1.08 2.73 3.91
C ARG A 260 0.22 3.57 4.82
N HIS A 261 0.84 4.39 5.66
CA HIS A 261 0.10 5.46 6.31
C HIS A 261 -0.28 6.52 5.25
N PRO A 262 -1.57 6.82 5.07
CA PRO A 262 -2.03 7.72 4.01
C PRO A 262 -1.56 9.18 4.17
N TYR A 263 -1.00 9.53 5.34
CA TYR A 263 -0.59 10.89 5.68
C TYR A 263 0.87 11.24 5.32
N HIS A 264 1.66 10.33 4.74
CA HIS A 264 3.10 10.55 4.50
C HIS A 264 3.51 10.52 3.02
N ALA A 265 2.67 10.99 2.11
CA ALA A 265 3.04 11.13 0.70
C ALA A 265 3.77 12.46 0.36
N HIS A 266 3.93 13.37 1.33
CA HIS A 266 4.76 14.56 1.16
C HIS A 266 6.01 14.46 2.03
N VAL A 267 7.17 14.41 1.36
CA VAL A 267 8.54 14.36 1.90
C VAL A 267 9.03 12.97 2.37
N LEU A 268 9.29 12.09 1.40
CA LEU A 268 10.47 11.22 1.46
C LEU A 268 11.36 11.56 0.26
N ALA A 269 11.99 12.75 0.31
CA ALA A 269 13.24 12.93 -0.39
C ALA A 269 14.26 12.00 0.28
N ASP A 270 14.96 11.21 -0.52
CA ASP A 270 16.01 10.24 -0.18
C ASP A 270 16.68 10.43 1.20
N TYR A 271 16.40 9.53 2.14
CA TYR A 271 17.27 9.29 3.29
C TYR A 271 17.67 7.83 3.33
N PHE A 272 18.77 7.51 2.64
CA PHE A 272 19.51 6.27 2.86
C PHE A 272 20.33 6.41 4.14
N VAL A 273 20.02 5.61 5.16
CA VAL A 273 20.93 5.43 6.30
C VAL A 273 22.07 4.52 5.84
N THR A 274 23.25 5.11 5.59
CA THR A 274 24.48 4.35 5.37
C THR A 274 25.27 4.30 6.67
N CYS A 275 25.31 3.13 7.32
CA CYS A 275 26.24 2.88 8.40
C CYS A 275 27.59 2.45 7.81
N SER A 276 28.58 3.35 7.76
CA SER A 276 29.97 2.94 7.51
C SER A 276 30.64 2.59 8.84
N MET A 277 31.02 1.34 9.05
CA MET A 277 31.90 0.99 10.16
C MET A 277 33.36 1.18 9.73
N SER A 278 34.12 1.94 10.51
CA SER A 278 35.57 2.07 10.34
C SER A 278 36.26 0.90 11.08
N PRO A 279 37.11 0.10 10.42
CA PRO A 279 37.69 -1.10 11.03
C PRO A 279 38.96 -0.73 11.80
N THR A 280 38.83 -0.21 13.02
CA THR A 280 40.02 0.05 13.86
C THR A 280 39.86 -0.35 15.34
N ALA A 281 38.92 -1.23 15.69
CA ALA A 281 38.85 -1.77 17.05
C ALA A 281 39.52 -3.16 17.13
N PRO A 282 40.46 -3.40 18.08
CA PRO A 282 41.11 -4.70 18.25
C PRO A 282 40.11 -5.77 18.77
N PRO A 283 40.29 -7.05 18.39
CA PRO A 283 39.25 -8.08 18.47
C PRO A 283 38.80 -8.54 19.88
N ASN A 284 39.28 -7.94 20.98
CA ASN A 284 39.07 -8.48 22.34
C ASN A 284 38.57 -7.48 23.39
N ALA A 285 37.95 -6.35 23.01
CA ALA A 285 37.31 -5.45 23.97
C ALA A 285 35.95 -6.01 24.45
N PRO A 286 35.58 -5.88 25.74
CA PRO A 286 34.21 -6.15 26.21
C PRO A 286 33.21 -5.27 25.42
N GLY A 287 32.24 -5.90 24.76
CA GLY A 287 31.31 -5.22 23.85
C GLY A 287 31.69 -5.29 22.36
N ALA A 288 32.77 -6.00 22.01
CA ALA A 288 33.13 -6.21 20.61
C ALA A 288 32.14 -7.13 19.88
N LEU A 289 31.76 -6.69 18.67
CA LEU A 289 30.87 -7.38 17.74
C LEU A 289 31.50 -8.71 17.29
N ARG A 290 30.80 -9.84 17.49
CA ARG A 290 31.13 -11.10 16.81
C ARG A 290 30.27 -11.25 15.57
N VAL A 291 30.91 -11.26 14.42
CA VAL A 291 30.29 -11.58 13.13
C VAL A 291 30.73 -12.99 12.75
N THR A 292 29.79 -13.91 12.62
CA THR A 292 30.06 -15.28 12.16
C THR A 292 29.56 -15.41 10.73
N TYR A 293 30.45 -15.81 9.82
CA TYR A 293 30.12 -16.06 8.42
C TYR A 293 29.74 -17.52 8.23
N LEU A 294 28.64 -17.78 7.52
CA LEU A 294 28.27 -19.12 7.05
C LEU A 294 28.08 -19.03 5.52
N GLU A 295 28.95 -19.69 4.77
CA GLU A 295 28.78 -19.83 3.32
C GLU A 295 27.75 -20.92 3.02
N VAL A 296 26.73 -20.57 2.23
CA VAL A 296 25.78 -21.56 1.68
C VAL A 296 25.58 -21.27 0.19
N GLY A 297 26.32 -21.99 -0.66
CA GLY A 297 26.02 -22.16 -2.08
C GLY A 297 26.14 -20.91 -2.97
N PRO A 298 26.15 -21.08 -4.30
CA PRO A 298 26.79 -20.14 -5.20
C PRO A 298 25.92 -18.90 -5.46
N GLY A 299 26.28 -17.79 -4.81
CA GLY A 299 25.90 -16.44 -5.26
C GLY A 299 25.45 -15.45 -4.19
N GLY A 300 25.30 -15.85 -2.93
CA GLY A 300 24.89 -14.93 -1.86
C GLY A 300 25.42 -15.32 -0.49
N SER A 301 26.16 -14.40 0.16
CA SER A 301 26.48 -14.51 1.57
C SER A 301 25.35 -13.92 2.42
N ARG A 302 24.95 -14.63 3.47
CA ARG A 302 24.12 -14.09 4.55
C ARG A 302 25.03 -13.86 5.76
N THR A 303 25.05 -12.64 6.28
CA THR A 303 25.86 -12.31 7.46
C THR A 303 24.95 -12.23 8.68
N PHE A 304 25.34 -12.90 9.75
CA PHE A 304 24.68 -12.81 11.05
C PHE A 304 25.52 -11.95 11.99
N ALA A 305 24.90 -10.97 12.63
CA ALA A 305 25.49 -10.23 13.72
C ALA A 305 24.63 -10.43 14.97
N THR A 306 25.23 -11.01 16.01
CA THR A 306 24.61 -11.19 17.32
C THR A 306 25.26 -10.22 18.28
N PHE A 307 24.44 -9.38 18.92
CA PHE A 307 24.91 -8.48 19.98
C PHE A 307 24.71 -9.17 21.34
N GLY A 308 25.56 -8.85 22.32
CA GLY A 308 25.55 -9.45 23.68
C GLY A 308 24.28 -9.24 24.51
N ASN A 309 23.20 -8.74 23.89
CA ASN A 309 21.96 -8.31 24.51
C ASN A 309 20.73 -9.03 23.90
N GLY A 310 20.94 -10.08 23.10
CA GLY A 310 19.83 -10.87 22.50
C GLY A 310 19.22 -10.30 21.22
N VAL A 311 19.73 -9.19 20.68
CA VAL A 311 19.25 -8.62 19.42
C VAL A 311 20.01 -9.25 18.24
N THR A 312 19.26 -9.85 17.31
CA THR A 312 19.79 -10.44 16.07
C THR A 312 19.40 -9.58 14.87
N TRP A 313 20.38 -9.24 14.03
CA TRP A 313 20.14 -8.48 12.80
C TRP A 313 20.34 -9.34 11.55
N TYR A 314 19.55 -9.06 10.51
CA TYR A 314 19.65 -9.72 9.21
C TYR A 314 20.39 -8.84 8.21
N ILE A 315 21.46 -9.37 7.62
CA ILE A 315 22.22 -8.73 6.55
C ILE A 315 22.24 -9.65 5.34
N GLY A 316 21.56 -9.23 4.27
CA GLY A 316 21.66 -9.85 2.95
C GLY A 316 22.41 -8.94 2.00
N THR A 317 23.44 -9.48 1.33
CA THR A 317 24.14 -8.78 0.24
C THR A 317 23.78 -9.42 -1.10
N THR A 318 23.45 -8.62 -2.10
CA THR A 318 23.42 -9.08 -3.51
C THR A 318 24.74 -8.73 -4.19
N ALA A 319 25.09 -9.49 -5.23
CA ALA A 319 26.38 -9.43 -5.92
C ALA A 319 26.68 -8.09 -6.63
N SER A 320 25.76 -7.12 -6.66
CA SER A 320 25.90 -5.85 -7.38
C SER A 320 26.33 -4.65 -6.51
N GLY A 321 26.71 -4.86 -5.24
CA GLY A 321 27.33 -3.81 -4.42
C GLY A 321 26.42 -2.66 -3.98
N ALA A 322 25.12 -2.71 -4.31
CA ALA A 322 24.10 -1.81 -3.77
C ALA A 322 23.33 -2.55 -2.66
N ALA A 323 23.66 -2.25 -1.40
CA ALA A 323 22.94 -2.81 -0.26
C ALA A 323 21.77 -1.89 0.13
N SER A 324 20.56 -2.42 0.08
CA SER A 324 19.37 -1.82 0.69
C SER A 324 19.06 -2.57 1.98
N TRP A 325 18.79 -1.84 3.06
CA TRP A 325 18.64 -2.40 4.40
C TRP A 325 17.20 -2.17 4.91
N ILE A 326 16.59 -3.21 5.48
CA ILE A 326 15.36 -3.07 6.26
C ILE A 326 15.65 -3.58 7.67
N ALA A 327 15.45 -2.72 8.65
CA ALA A 327 15.56 -3.03 10.06
C ALA A 327 14.19 -3.46 10.62
N ARG A 328 14.12 -4.62 11.26
CA ARG A 328 13.01 -4.99 12.15
C ARG A 328 13.57 -5.16 13.56
N LEU A 329 13.14 -4.33 14.50
CA LEU A 329 13.39 -4.58 15.92
C LEU A 329 12.39 -5.62 16.41
N THR A 330 12.88 -6.72 16.96
CA THR A 330 12.09 -7.66 17.76
C THR A 330 12.65 -7.67 19.18
N HIS A 331 11.81 -7.33 20.15
CA HIS A 331 12.12 -7.48 21.57
C HIS A 331 11.81 -8.93 21.96
N ASP A 332 12.76 -9.60 22.62
CA ASP A 332 12.54 -10.92 23.21
C ASP A 332 11.94 -10.72 24.62
N PRO A 333 10.65 -11.03 24.82
CA PRO A 333 10.00 -10.82 26.11
C PRO A 333 10.55 -11.75 27.21
N THR A 334 11.31 -12.79 26.87
CA THR A 334 11.92 -13.69 27.86
C THR A 334 13.20 -13.15 28.47
N SER A 335 13.77 -12.08 27.89
CA SER A 335 15.05 -11.50 28.32
C SER A 335 14.99 -10.74 29.66
N GLY A 336 13.80 -10.45 30.20
CA GLY A 336 13.62 -9.72 31.46
C GLY A 336 14.14 -8.26 31.44
N ALA A 337 14.66 -7.77 30.31
CA ALA A 337 15.24 -6.45 30.19
C ALA A 337 14.19 -5.43 29.74
N ALA A 338 14.01 -4.38 30.56
CA ALA A 338 13.22 -3.22 30.20
C ALA A 338 13.88 -2.46 29.04
N LEU A 339 13.09 -1.99 28.08
CA LEU A 339 13.58 -1.10 27.02
C LEU A 339 14.01 0.24 27.65
N PRO A 340 15.25 0.72 27.41
CA PRO A 340 15.66 2.02 27.90
C PRO A 340 14.85 3.12 27.18
N SER A 341 14.24 4.01 27.96
CA SER A 341 13.60 5.24 27.48
C SER A 341 14.47 6.46 27.80
N PRO A 342 14.59 7.45 26.88
CA PRO A 342 14.13 7.46 25.49
C PRO A 342 15.15 6.82 24.53
N LEU A 343 14.65 6.06 23.55
CA LEU A 343 15.42 5.60 22.39
C LEU A 343 15.80 6.81 21.53
N THR A 344 17.04 7.27 21.66
CA THR A 344 17.55 8.40 20.86
C THR A 344 18.14 7.85 19.56
N VAL A 345 17.43 8.03 18.45
CA VAL A 345 17.97 7.74 17.11
C VAL A 345 18.82 8.94 16.68
N ARG A 346 20.15 8.75 16.59
CA ARG A 346 21.06 9.81 16.14
C ARG A 346 21.19 9.77 14.62
N TRP A 347 20.78 10.84 13.95
CA TRP A 347 21.02 11.06 12.53
C TRP A 347 22.46 11.53 12.32
N ILE A 348 23.19 10.89 11.40
CA ILE A 348 24.53 11.34 10.98
C ILE A 348 24.40 11.88 9.55
N HIS A 349 24.56 13.19 9.38
CA HIS A 349 24.68 13.80 8.06
C HIS A 349 26.08 13.56 7.49
N GLY A 350 26.17 12.80 6.41
CA GLY A 350 27.40 12.65 5.63
C GLY A 350 27.21 13.13 4.20
N THR A 351 27.73 14.31 3.85
CA THR A 351 27.87 14.71 2.45
C THR A 351 29.15 14.10 1.88
N ARG A 352 29.04 13.23 0.87
CA ARG A 352 30.20 12.83 0.05
C ARG A 352 30.63 14.02 -0.81
N SER A 353 31.70 14.70 -0.44
CA SER A 353 32.51 15.48 -1.39
C SER A 353 33.77 14.69 -1.70
N ARG A 354 34.11 14.57 -2.99
CA ARG A 354 35.38 13.97 -3.42
C ARG A 354 36.52 14.92 -3.03
N GLY A 355 37.30 14.51 -2.04
CA GLY A 355 38.69 14.89 -1.84
C GLY A 355 38.97 16.36 -1.49
N VAL A 356 38.81 16.73 -0.20
CA VAL A 356 39.69 17.68 0.50
C VAL A 356 39.64 17.35 2.00
N GLN A 357 40.80 17.14 2.63
CA GLN A 357 40.95 17.04 4.08
C GLN A 357 40.66 18.41 4.72
N ARG A 358 39.67 18.52 5.61
CA ARG A 358 39.56 19.64 6.56
C ARG A 358 39.23 19.12 7.96
N THR A 359 39.94 19.69 8.93
CA THR A 359 39.81 19.48 10.38
C THR A 359 38.42 19.87 10.89
N PRO A 360 37.91 19.22 11.96
CA PRO A 360 36.59 19.53 12.49
C PRO A 360 36.62 20.79 13.36
N SER A 361 35.77 21.76 13.05
CA SER A 361 35.42 22.85 13.97
C SER A 361 33.90 23.01 14.05
N SER A 362 33.45 23.19 15.30
CA SER A 362 32.15 23.63 15.80
C SER A 362 30.92 22.71 15.64
N THR A 363 30.49 22.24 16.81
CA THR A 363 29.14 21.88 17.23
C THR A 363 28.07 22.92 16.90
N ALA A 364 26.89 22.45 16.50
CA ALA A 364 25.63 23.16 16.71
C ALA A 364 24.55 22.16 17.14
N SER A 365 24.00 22.39 18.34
CA SER A 365 22.88 21.66 18.93
C SER A 365 21.58 22.38 18.59
N ALA A 366 20.53 21.65 18.23
CA ALA A 366 19.15 22.07 18.44
C ALA A 366 18.24 20.83 18.50
N CYS A 367 17.77 20.51 19.70
CA CYS A 367 16.59 19.71 19.96
C CYS A 367 15.36 20.63 19.88
N LEU A 368 14.22 20.13 19.41
CA LEU A 368 12.90 20.64 19.82
C LEU A 368 11.81 19.58 19.52
N GLU A 369 11.09 19.29 20.60
CA GLU A 369 9.76 18.66 20.85
C GLU A 369 9.16 17.62 19.88
#